data_AF-A0A1A9HX07-F1
#
_entry.id   AF-A0A1A9HX07-F1
#
_cell.length_a   1.000
_cell.length_b   1.000
_cell.length_c   1.000
_cell.angle_alpha   90.00
_cell.angle_beta   90.00
_cell.angle_gamma   90.00
#
_symmetry.space_group_name_H-M   'P 1'
#
loop_
_entity.id
_entity.type
_entity.pdbx_description
1 polymer ?
#
loop_
_entity_poly.entity_id
_entity_poly.type
_entity_poly.pdbx_seq_one_letter_code
_entity_poly.pdbx_strand_id
1 'polypeptide(L)'
;MKRKVVVAITGASGSVYPARLLAKFQQLKDQWEQVSIIVTDNAREVWKVETGTPFKTAAFPCFSVTDFHAPFASGSGRYDTMIIIPCSMGILGRIAAGISNDLITRAADVILKERRKLICVVRETPYNLVHIRNMETITLAGGIICPATPSYYSLPQTVEAVADTVVDRVLDLAGFDSPSYRWGTEK
;
A
#
# COMPACT_ATOMS: atom_id res chain seq x y z
N MET A 1 -5.60 -9.77 17.96
CA MET A 1 -4.15 -9.46 18.13
C MET A 1 -3.86 -8.25 17.27
N LYS A 2 -3.15 -7.25 17.79
CA LYS A 2 -2.87 -6.00 17.06
C LYS A 2 -1.90 -6.27 15.89
N ARG A 3 -2.10 -5.61 14.76
CA ARG A 3 -1.35 -5.85 13.50
C ARG A 3 -0.01 -5.11 13.43
N LYS A 4 0.96 -5.68 12.73
CA LYS A 4 2.18 -4.99 12.30
C LYS A 4 2.17 -4.81 10.79
N VAL A 5 2.14 -3.56 10.36
CA VAL A 5 1.96 -3.18 8.95
C VAL A 5 3.14 -2.38 8.45
N VAL A 6 3.63 -2.72 7.26
CA VAL A 6 4.54 -1.87 6.51
C VAL A 6 3.80 -1.25 5.32
N VAL A 7 3.94 0.07 5.16
CA VAL A 7 3.35 0.83 4.06
C VAL A 7 4.49 1.35 3.19
N ALA A 8 4.53 0.93 1.94
CA ALA A 8 5.47 1.44 0.96
C ALA A 8 4.77 2.43 0.01
N ILE A 9 5.27 3.66 -0.06
CA ILE A 9 4.77 4.70 -0.96
C ILE A 9 5.75 4.84 -2.13
N THR A 10 5.27 4.55 -3.34
CA THR A 10 6.11 4.50 -4.55
C THR A 10 5.67 5.51 -5.60
N GLY A 11 6.53 5.80 -6.57
CA GLY A 11 6.35 6.90 -7.53
C GLY A 11 5.33 6.66 -8.67
N ALA A 12 4.11 6.23 -8.36
CA ALA A 12 2.97 6.38 -9.28
C ALA A 12 2.02 7.47 -8.77
N SER A 13 1.20 8.11 -9.62
CA SER A 13 0.23 9.12 -9.11
C SER A 13 -0.73 8.51 -8.12
N GLY A 14 -1.32 9.41 -7.35
CA GLY A 14 -2.39 9.12 -6.44
C GLY A 14 -1.93 9.29 -5.01
N SER A 15 -1.17 10.36 -4.73
CA SER A 15 -0.70 10.74 -3.40
C SER A 15 -1.85 10.94 -2.41
N VAL A 16 -3.07 11.17 -2.92
CA VAL A 16 -4.30 11.14 -2.13
C VAL A 16 -4.50 9.79 -1.42
N TYR A 17 -4.23 8.65 -2.07
CA TYR A 17 -4.45 7.33 -1.49
C TYR A 17 -3.61 7.04 -0.23
N PRO A 18 -2.26 7.20 -0.23
CA PRO A 18 -1.48 7.07 0.99
C PRO A 18 -1.82 8.16 2.01
N ALA A 19 -2.14 9.39 1.60
CA ALA A 19 -2.56 10.43 2.55
C ALA A 19 -3.82 10.01 3.32
N ARG A 20 -4.84 9.51 2.62
CA ARG A 20 -6.08 8.97 3.20
C ARG A 20 -5.82 7.74 4.06
N LEU A 21 -4.98 6.80 3.61
CA LEU A 21 -4.62 5.60 4.38
C LEU A 21 -3.94 5.96 5.70
N LEU A 22 -2.96 6.86 5.67
CA LEU A 22 -2.24 7.30 6.88
C LEU A 22 -3.17 8.01 7.86
N ALA A 23 -4.10 8.84 7.36
CA ALA A 23 -5.12 9.48 8.19
C ALA A 23 -6.04 8.44 8.87
N LYS A 24 -6.49 7.42 8.13
CA LYS A 24 -7.30 6.33 8.70
C LYS A 24 -6.51 5.48 9.70
N PHE A 25 -5.22 5.21 9.49
CA PHE A 25 -4.41 4.54 10.52
C PHE A 25 -4.31 5.32 11.83
N GLN A 26 -4.33 6.66 11.79
CA GLN A 26 -4.39 7.46 13.02
C GLN A 26 -5.71 7.30 13.78
N GLN A 27 -6.80 6.93 13.09
CA GLN A 27 -8.11 6.67 13.69
C GLN A 27 -8.23 5.24 14.22
N LEU A 28 -7.42 4.30 13.70
CA LEU A 28 -7.47 2.86 14.02
C LEU A 28 -6.34 2.40 14.96
N LYS A 29 -5.86 3.28 15.86
CA LYS A 29 -4.70 3.03 16.75
C LYS A 29 -4.85 1.83 17.69
N ASP A 30 -6.09 1.44 17.96
CA ASP A 30 -6.44 0.28 18.77
C ASP A 30 -6.25 -1.05 18.02
N GLN A 31 -6.17 -1.03 16.68
CA GLN A 31 -6.11 -2.23 15.85
C GLN A 31 -4.69 -2.61 15.36
N TRP A 32 -3.73 -1.70 15.47
CA TRP A 32 -2.33 -1.97 15.11
C TRP A 32 -1.37 -1.78 16.29
N GLU A 33 -0.30 -2.58 16.28
CA GLU A 33 0.84 -2.48 17.20
C GLU A 33 1.91 -1.58 16.58
N GLN A 34 2.13 -1.70 15.28
CA GLN A 34 3.12 -0.91 14.56
C GLN A 34 2.70 -0.65 13.11
N VAL A 35 2.85 0.59 12.67
CA VAL A 35 2.75 1.00 11.25
C VAL A 35 4.08 1.66 10.89
N SER A 36 4.79 1.08 9.93
CA SER A 36 6.11 1.55 9.47
C SER A 36 6.06 1.95 8.01
N ILE A 37 6.71 3.04 7.66
CA ILE A 37 6.63 3.64 6.32
C ILE A 37 7.96 3.50 5.60
N ILE A 38 7.90 3.20 4.30
CA ILE A 38 9.03 3.33 3.36
C ILE A 38 8.56 4.24 2.23
N VAL A 39 9.34 5.23 1.84
CA VAL A 39 8.99 6.15 0.74
C VAL A 39 10.15 6.31 -0.22
N THR A 40 9.90 6.05 -1.50
CA THR A 40 10.91 6.28 -2.57
C THR A 40 11.07 7.77 -2.87
N ASP A 41 12.23 8.19 -3.38
CA ASP A 41 12.44 9.59 -3.78
C ASP A 41 11.46 10.04 -4.87
N ASN A 42 11.20 9.17 -5.86
CA ASN A 42 10.18 9.46 -6.87
C ASN A 42 8.78 9.69 -6.27
N ALA A 43 8.43 8.98 -5.19
CA ALA A 43 7.15 9.22 -4.50
C ALA A 43 7.12 10.59 -3.83
N ARG A 44 8.26 11.10 -3.32
CA ARG A 44 8.33 12.45 -2.74
C ARG A 44 8.12 13.52 -3.79
N GLU A 45 8.69 13.33 -4.98
CA GLU A 45 8.49 14.25 -6.12
C GLU A 45 7.05 14.21 -6.61
N VAL A 46 6.47 13.02 -6.81
CA VAL A 46 5.05 12.87 -7.19
C VAL A 46 4.15 13.53 -6.16
N TRP A 47 4.40 13.31 -4.87
CA TRP A 47 3.64 13.95 -3.80
C TRP A 47 3.70 15.47 -3.89
N LYS A 48 4.90 16.05 -4.03
CA LYS A 48 5.06 17.51 -4.15
C LYS A 48 4.31 18.08 -5.34
N VAL A 49 4.33 17.38 -6.48
CA VAL A 49 3.59 17.79 -7.68
C VAL A 49 2.08 17.73 -7.46
N GLU A 50 1.57 16.69 -6.81
CA GLU A 50 0.13 16.45 -6.67
C GLU A 50 -0.52 17.21 -5.51
N THR A 51 0.24 17.53 -4.46
CA THR A 51 -0.28 18.19 -3.25
C THR A 51 0.27 19.58 -3.02
N GLY A 52 1.22 20.03 -3.85
CA GLY A 52 1.92 21.31 -3.69
C GLY A 52 2.80 21.39 -2.43
N THR A 53 2.99 20.29 -1.69
CA THR A 53 3.64 20.28 -0.38
C THR A 53 4.62 19.12 -0.25
N PRO A 54 5.70 19.25 0.52
CA PRO A 54 6.61 18.13 0.76
C PRO A 54 5.93 17.06 1.60
N PHE A 55 6.20 15.78 1.28
CA PHE A 55 5.72 14.65 2.06
C PHE A 55 6.26 14.69 3.50
N LYS A 56 5.39 14.44 4.49
CA LYS A 56 5.72 14.40 5.93
C LYS A 56 5.09 13.17 6.56
N THR A 57 5.88 12.36 7.29
CA THR A 57 5.39 11.15 7.96
C THR A 57 4.99 11.34 9.41
N ALA A 58 5.27 12.50 10.02
CA ALA A 58 5.47 12.80 11.46
C ALA A 58 4.78 11.93 12.54
N ALA A 59 3.68 11.26 12.24
CA ALA A 59 3.01 10.27 13.08
C ALA A 59 3.55 8.84 13.02
N PHE A 60 4.41 8.47 12.06
CA PHE A 60 4.87 7.08 11.85
C PHE A 60 6.38 6.98 11.60
N PRO A 61 7.06 5.92 12.11
CA PRO A 61 8.44 5.60 11.77
C PRO A 61 8.63 5.47 10.26
N CYS A 62 9.61 6.18 9.71
CA CYS A 62 9.96 6.15 8.30
C CYS A 62 11.36 5.59 8.12
N PHE A 63 11.49 4.61 7.23
CA PHE A 63 12.75 3.94 6.91
C PHE A 63 13.23 4.35 5.51
N SER A 64 14.56 4.42 5.35
CA SER A 64 15.17 4.62 4.02
C SER A 64 14.97 3.38 3.15
N VAL A 65 14.89 3.55 1.84
CA VAL A 65 14.88 2.43 0.88
C VAL A 65 16.17 1.59 0.94
N THR A 66 17.22 2.09 1.58
CA THR A 66 18.50 1.37 1.78
C THR A 66 18.69 0.82 3.20
N ASP A 67 17.70 0.96 4.09
CA ASP A 67 17.82 0.55 5.49
C ASP A 67 17.45 -0.93 5.70
N PHE A 68 18.38 -1.83 5.42
CA PHE A 68 18.19 -3.28 5.61
C PHE A 68 18.19 -3.72 7.09
N HIS A 69 18.37 -2.80 8.05
CA HIS A 69 18.23 -3.10 9.47
C HIS A 69 16.78 -2.96 9.95
N ALA A 70 15.88 -2.47 9.11
CA ALA A 70 14.45 -2.40 9.42
C ALA A 70 13.89 -3.80 9.77
N PRO A 71 13.02 -3.93 10.79
CA PRO A 71 12.55 -5.25 11.25
C PRO A 71 11.88 -6.09 10.17
N PHE A 72 11.18 -5.45 9.22
CA PHE A 72 10.48 -6.10 8.10
C PHE A 72 11.41 -6.50 6.94
N ALA A 73 12.72 -6.23 7.02
CA ALA A 73 13.71 -6.85 6.13
C ALA A 73 13.98 -8.33 6.47
N SER A 74 13.43 -8.83 7.58
CA SER A 74 13.50 -10.21 8.04
C SER A 74 12.12 -10.76 8.42
N GLY A 75 11.88 -12.05 8.14
CA GLY A 75 10.66 -12.74 8.55
C GLY A 75 10.47 -12.76 10.07
N SER A 76 11.57 -12.76 10.84
CA SER A 76 11.54 -12.70 12.32
C SER A 76 10.96 -11.40 12.88
N GLY A 77 10.85 -10.33 12.07
CA GLY A 77 10.22 -9.08 12.48
C GLY A 77 8.70 -9.13 12.66
N ARG A 78 8.07 -10.25 12.25
CA ARG A 78 6.62 -10.54 12.46
C ARG A 78 5.65 -9.47 11.94
N TYR A 79 6.03 -8.73 10.90
CA TYR A 79 5.09 -7.91 10.13
C TYR A 79 4.14 -8.81 9.35
N ASP A 80 2.84 -8.69 9.58
CA ASP A 80 1.81 -9.57 9.01
C ASP A 80 1.21 -9.05 7.70
N THR A 81 1.39 -7.76 7.42
CA THR A 81 0.81 -7.12 6.25
C THR A 81 1.78 -6.09 5.65
N MET A 82 1.89 -6.08 4.33
CA MET A 82 2.53 -5.02 3.56
C MET A 82 1.54 -4.43 2.56
N ILE A 83 1.43 -3.11 2.55
CA ILE A 83 0.60 -2.35 1.61
C ILE A 83 1.53 -1.46 0.78
N ILE A 84 1.50 -1.61 -0.54
CA ILE A 84 2.20 -0.72 -1.46
C ILE A 84 1.18 0.23 -2.09
N ILE A 85 1.22 1.51 -1.76
CA ILE A 85 0.18 2.49 -2.12
C ILE A 85 0.74 3.90 -2.33
N PRO A 86 0.71 4.43 -3.57
CA PRO A 86 0.48 3.69 -4.82
C PRO A 86 1.61 2.70 -5.11
N CYS A 87 1.32 1.65 -5.88
CA CYS A 87 2.27 0.67 -6.39
C CYS A 87 2.57 0.99 -7.87
N SER A 88 3.81 1.41 -8.16
CA SER A 88 4.27 1.64 -9.52
C SER A 88 4.56 0.32 -10.25
N MET A 89 4.37 0.29 -11.56
CA MET A 89 4.62 -0.90 -12.36
C MET A 89 6.09 -1.34 -12.34
N GLY A 90 7.01 -0.40 -12.15
CA GLY A 90 8.43 -0.71 -11.98
C GLY A 90 8.73 -1.47 -10.67
N ILE A 91 8.10 -1.08 -9.56
CA ILE A 91 8.21 -1.83 -8.29
C ILE A 91 7.53 -3.19 -8.42
N LEU A 92 6.33 -3.23 -8.99
CA LEU A 92 5.60 -4.49 -9.20
C LEU A 92 6.42 -5.49 -10.02
N GLY A 93 7.06 -5.04 -11.10
CA GLY A 93 7.92 -5.89 -11.93
C GLY A 93 9.15 -6.42 -11.19
N ARG A 94 9.80 -5.62 -10.34
CA ARG A 94 10.92 -6.09 -9.51
C ARG A 94 10.49 -7.16 -8.52
N ILE A 95 9.34 -6.97 -7.87
CA ILE A 95 8.79 -7.98 -6.93
C ILE A 95 8.44 -9.26 -7.69
N ALA A 96 7.76 -9.16 -8.84
CA ALA A 96 7.39 -10.32 -9.65
C ALA A 96 8.61 -11.11 -10.14
N ALA A 97 9.73 -10.42 -10.40
CA ALA A 97 11.00 -11.03 -10.78
C ALA A 97 11.84 -11.54 -9.59
N GLY A 98 11.39 -11.38 -8.34
CA GLY A 98 12.16 -11.76 -7.14
C GLY A 98 13.41 -10.90 -6.91
N ILE A 99 13.50 -9.72 -7.52
CA ILE A 99 14.62 -8.80 -7.33
C ILE A 99 14.45 -8.14 -5.96
N SER A 100 15.43 -8.32 -5.06
CA SER A 100 15.40 -7.83 -3.67
C SER A 100 16.61 -6.93 -3.37
N ASN A 101 16.76 -5.83 -4.11
CA ASN A 101 17.92 -4.93 -4.04
C ASN A 101 17.67 -3.62 -3.27
N ASP A 102 16.44 -3.38 -2.83
CA ASP A 102 16.07 -2.29 -1.92
C ASP A 102 15.15 -2.80 -0.80
N LEU A 103 14.89 -1.97 0.20
CA LEU A 103 14.09 -2.35 1.36
C LEU A 103 12.64 -2.68 1.00
N ILE A 104 12.05 -2.01 -0.02
CA ILE A 104 10.67 -2.26 -0.43
C ILE A 104 10.55 -3.65 -1.05
N THR A 105 11.40 -3.95 -2.02
CA THR A 105 11.44 -5.23 -2.71
C THR A 105 11.82 -6.36 -1.76
N ARG A 106 12.77 -6.11 -0.84
CA ARG A 106 13.11 -7.05 0.23
C ARG A 106 11.95 -7.33 1.17
N ALA A 107 11.24 -6.30 1.61
CA ALA A 107 10.08 -6.46 2.48
C ALA A 107 8.97 -7.26 1.79
N ALA A 108 8.72 -7.01 0.50
CA ALA A 108 7.74 -7.76 -0.28
C ALA A 108 8.11 -9.24 -0.43
N ASP A 109 9.39 -9.54 -0.72
CA ASP A 109 9.93 -10.91 -0.76
C ASP A 109 9.75 -11.62 0.59
N VAL A 110 10.06 -10.93 1.70
CA VAL A 110 9.83 -11.45 3.07
C VAL A 110 8.35 -11.72 3.33
N ILE A 111 7.46 -10.82 2.94
CA ILE A 111 6.01 -10.98 3.15
C ILE A 111 5.49 -12.20 2.38
N LEU A 112 5.88 -12.35 1.11
CA LEU A 112 5.46 -13.47 0.27
C LEU A 112 6.01 -14.81 0.78
N LYS A 113 7.32 -14.91 1.07
CA LYS A 113 7.93 -16.17 1.52
C LYS A 113 7.38 -16.65 2.87
N GLU A 114 6.95 -15.71 3.72
CA GLU A 114 6.34 -15.99 5.01
C GLU A 114 4.82 -16.24 4.92
N ARG A 115 4.25 -16.24 3.71
CA ARG A 115 2.82 -16.41 3.42
C ARG A 115 1.94 -15.37 4.14
N ARG A 116 2.38 -14.12 4.12
CA ARG A 116 1.72 -12.97 4.74
C ARG A 116 1.06 -12.10 3.68
N LYS A 117 0.26 -11.11 4.10
CA LYS A 117 -0.55 -10.32 3.16
C LYS A 117 0.29 -9.26 2.46
N LEU A 118 0.54 -9.43 1.17
CA LEU A 118 1.03 -8.36 0.29
C LEU A 118 -0.14 -7.76 -0.48
N ILE A 119 -0.39 -6.47 -0.35
CA ILE A 119 -1.43 -5.74 -1.08
C ILE A 119 -0.76 -4.69 -1.96
N CYS A 120 -0.89 -4.83 -3.28
CA CYS A 120 -0.33 -3.91 -4.26
C CYS A 120 -1.44 -3.03 -4.85
N VAL A 121 -1.44 -1.75 -4.48
CA VAL A 121 -2.41 -0.76 -4.98
C VAL A 121 -1.92 -0.15 -6.28
N VAL A 122 -2.03 -0.91 -7.38
CA VAL A 122 -1.47 -0.51 -8.67
C VAL A 122 -2.19 0.71 -9.25
N ARG A 123 -1.43 1.69 -9.72
CA ARG A 123 -1.96 2.88 -10.43
C ARG A 123 -1.25 3.04 -11.75
N GLU A 124 -1.86 2.57 -12.83
CA GLU A 124 -1.41 2.78 -14.20
C GLU A 124 -2.59 2.62 -15.17
N THR A 125 -2.55 3.31 -16.32
CA THR A 125 -3.48 3.08 -17.43
C THR A 125 -2.94 3.69 -18.74
N PRO A 126 -3.02 2.99 -19.89
CA PRO A 126 -3.45 1.60 -20.06
C PRO A 126 -2.41 0.59 -19.55
N TYR A 127 -2.82 -0.67 -19.39
CA TYR A 127 -1.87 -1.76 -19.12
C TYR A 127 -1.31 -2.34 -20.41
N ASN A 128 0.01 -2.61 -20.41
CA ASN A 128 0.64 -3.46 -21.40
C ASN A 128 0.67 -4.92 -20.91
N LEU A 129 1.04 -5.85 -21.79
CA LEU A 129 1.12 -7.28 -21.45
C LEU A 129 2.12 -7.59 -20.33
N VAL A 130 3.21 -6.84 -20.23
CA VAL A 130 4.22 -7.03 -19.17
C VAL A 130 3.62 -6.69 -17.80
N HIS A 131 2.85 -5.61 -17.69
CA HIS A 131 2.13 -5.25 -16.47
C HIS A 131 1.17 -6.36 -16.06
N ILE A 132 0.39 -6.90 -17.03
CA ILE A 132 -0.57 -7.97 -16.78
C ILE A 132 0.11 -9.25 -16.28
N ARG A 133 1.20 -9.67 -16.93
CA ARG A 133 1.99 -10.84 -16.50
C ARG A 133 2.61 -10.65 -15.11
N ASN A 134 3.08 -9.44 -14.80
CA ASN A 134 3.59 -9.16 -13.45
C ASN A 134 2.47 -9.22 -12.40
N MET A 135 1.29 -8.66 -12.71
CA MET A 135 0.11 -8.76 -11.83
C MET A 135 -0.30 -10.22 -11.61
N GLU A 136 -0.34 -11.03 -12.67
CA GLU A 136 -0.62 -12.47 -12.62
C GLU A 136 0.39 -13.20 -11.71
N THR A 137 1.68 -13.01 -11.92
CA THR A 137 2.75 -13.64 -11.11
C THR A 137 2.58 -13.33 -9.62
N ILE A 138 2.32 -12.06 -9.28
CA ILE A 138 2.09 -11.66 -7.88
C ILE A 138 0.84 -12.31 -7.31
N THR A 139 -0.25 -12.38 -8.07
CA THR A 139 -1.48 -13.07 -7.66
C THR A 139 -1.24 -14.55 -7.41
N LEU A 140 -0.53 -15.25 -8.31
CA LEU A 140 -0.18 -16.66 -8.15
C LEU A 140 0.75 -16.91 -6.96
N ALA A 141 1.60 -15.95 -6.62
CA ALA A 141 2.45 -15.99 -5.43
C ALA A 141 1.69 -15.73 -4.11
N GLY A 142 0.39 -15.41 -4.17
CA GLY A 142 -0.46 -15.12 -3.00
C GLY A 142 -0.55 -13.64 -2.63
N GLY A 143 0.04 -12.76 -3.43
CA GLY A 143 -0.16 -11.31 -3.31
C GLY A 143 -1.52 -10.87 -3.87
N ILE A 144 -2.00 -9.71 -3.43
CA ILE A 144 -3.29 -9.16 -3.82
C ILE A 144 -3.05 -7.95 -4.71
N ILE A 145 -3.55 -8.02 -5.95
CA ILE A 145 -3.61 -6.87 -6.86
C ILE A 145 -4.91 -6.14 -6.60
N CYS A 146 -4.82 -4.94 -6.00
CA CYS A 146 -5.96 -4.09 -5.66
C CYS A 146 -5.82 -2.76 -6.41
N PRO A 147 -6.14 -2.68 -7.71
CA PRO A 147 -5.91 -1.47 -8.49
C PRO A 147 -6.62 -0.26 -7.88
N ALA A 148 -6.06 0.93 -8.10
CA ALA A 148 -6.64 2.21 -7.70
C ALA A 148 -7.85 2.57 -8.59
N THR A 149 -8.88 1.72 -8.54
CA THR A 149 -10.14 1.82 -9.30
C THR A 149 -11.28 2.08 -8.31
N PRO A 150 -11.69 3.34 -8.13
CA PRO A 150 -12.66 3.70 -7.10
C PRO A 150 -14.07 3.20 -7.41
N SER A 151 -14.87 3.08 -6.35
CA SER A 151 -16.31 2.82 -6.42
C SER A 151 -17.11 4.12 -6.38
N TYR A 152 -18.29 4.11 -7.00
CA TYR A 152 -19.21 5.25 -7.01
C TYR A 152 -20.57 4.94 -6.37
N TYR A 153 -20.77 3.71 -5.87
CA TYR A 153 -22.04 3.30 -5.26
C TYR A 153 -22.38 4.09 -3.98
N SER A 154 -21.38 4.63 -3.29
CA SER A 154 -21.56 5.48 -2.10
C SER A 154 -21.81 6.95 -2.42
N LEU A 155 -22.00 7.30 -3.71
CA LEU A 155 -22.24 8.67 -4.20
C LEU A 155 -21.27 9.72 -3.60
N PRO A 156 -19.94 9.50 -3.69
CA PRO A 156 -18.95 10.38 -3.06
C PRO A 156 -19.01 11.82 -3.61
N GLN A 157 -18.90 12.81 -2.72
CA GLN A 157 -19.02 14.23 -3.06
C GLN A 157 -17.67 14.95 -3.20
N THR A 158 -16.57 14.31 -2.79
CA THR A 158 -15.22 14.89 -2.86
C THR A 158 -14.22 13.90 -3.45
N VAL A 159 -13.08 14.42 -3.94
CA VAL A 159 -11.99 13.58 -4.44
C VAL A 159 -11.47 12.64 -3.34
N GLU A 160 -11.41 13.10 -2.10
CA GLU A 160 -11.03 12.29 -0.94
C GLU A 160 -12.04 11.17 -0.69
N ALA A 161 -13.35 11.45 -0.82
CA ALA A 161 -14.38 10.43 -0.64
C ALA A 161 -14.32 9.36 -1.75
N VAL A 162 -14.02 9.76 -3.00
CA VAL A 162 -13.75 8.81 -4.10
C VAL A 162 -12.52 7.95 -3.77
N ALA A 163 -11.42 8.58 -3.32
CA ALA A 163 -10.20 7.88 -2.96
C ALA A 163 -10.39 6.93 -1.76
N ASP A 164 -11.20 7.34 -0.78
CA ASP A 164 -11.53 6.53 0.39
C ASP A 164 -12.18 5.20 0.01
N THR A 165 -12.93 5.12 -1.10
CA THR A 165 -13.49 3.83 -1.55
C THR A 165 -12.43 2.77 -1.86
N VAL A 166 -11.25 3.19 -2.36
CA VAL A 166 -10.10 2.30 -2.59
C VAL A 166 -9.40 2.01 -1.27
N VAL A 167 -9.18 3.03 -0.44
CA VAL A 167 -8.47 2.89 0.84
C VAL A 167 -9.23 1.99 1.81
N ASP A 168 -10.55 2.11 1.87
CA ASP A 168 -11.42 1.26 2.68
C ASP A 168 -11.33 -0.20 2.22
N ARG A 169 -11.31 -0.44 0.90
CA ARG A 169 -11.09 -1.78 0.37
C ARG A 169 -9.72 -2.34 0.74
N VAL A 170 -8.68 -1.51 0.74
CA VAL A 170 -7.32 -1.90 1.17
C VAL A 170 -7.28 -2.24 2.66
N LEU A 171 -7.93 -1.44 3.51
CA LEU A 171 -8.05 -1.70 4.95
C LEU A 171 -8.81 -2.99 5.23
N ASP A 172 -9.91 -3.25 4.54
CA ASP A 172 -10.65 -4.51 4.61
C ASP A 172 -9.79 -5.72 4.27
N LEU A 173 -9.05 -5.66 3.15
CA LEU A 173 -8.15 -6.73 2.71
C LEU A 173 -7.03 -6.97 3.74
N ALA A 174 -6.48 -5.89 4.32
CA ALA A 174 -5.52 -5.96 5.41
C ALA A 174 -6.15 -6.52 6.70
N GLY A 175 -7.47 -6.48 6.83
CA GLY A 175 -8.23 -7.03 7.95
C GLY A 175 -8.34 -6.04 9.11
N PHE A 176 -8.38 -4.74 8.79
CA PHE A 176 -8.79 -3.69 9.70
C PHE A 176 -10.31 -3.51 9.65
N ASP A 177 -10.89 -3.20 10.81
CA ASP A 177 -12.29 -2.82 10.92
C ASP A 177 -12.39 -1.30 10.81
N SER A 178 -12.59 -0.81 9.59
CA SER A 178 -12.77 0.62 9.31
C SER A 178 -14.20 0.90 8.88
N PRO A 179 -14.88 1.90 9.48
CA PRO A 179 -16.19 2.35 9.00
C PRO A 179 -16.11 2.70 7.52
N SER A 180 -16.89 1.99 6.71
CA SER A 180 -16.89 2.08 5.25
C SER A 180 -18.26 1.70 4.71
N TYR A 181 -18.55 2.10 3.46
CA TYR A 181 -19.77 1.70 2.78
C TYR A 181 -19.82 0.17 2.60
N ARG A 182 -20.95 -0.44 2.95
CA ARG A 182 -21.20 -1.88 2.85
C ARG A 182 -22.43 -2.12 1.99
N TRP A 183 -22.24 -2.79 0.85
CA TRP A 183 -23.34 -3.06 -0.08
C TRP A 183 -24.43 -3.91 0.58
N GLY A 184 -25.68 -3.47 0.45
CA GLY A 184 -26.85 -4.21 0.95
C GLY A 184 -27.05 -4.19 2.46
N THR A 185 -26.29 -3.39 3.21
CA THR A 185 -26.49 -3.22 4.66
C THR A 185 -27.17 -1.89 5.01
N GLU A 186 -27.63 -1.12 4.03
CA GLU A 186 -28.48 0.07 4.24
C GLU A 186 -29.96 -0.29 4.11
N LYS A 187 -30.72 0.08 5.15
CA LYS A 187 -32.11 0.51 5.07
C LYS A 187 -32.13 2.02 4.88
#